data_AF-A0A933A8H2-F1
#
_entry.id   AF-A0A933A8H2-F1
#
_cell.length_a   1.000
_cell.length_b   1.000
_cell.length_c   1.000
_cell.angle_alpha   90.00
_cell.angle_beta   90.00
_cell.angle_gamma   90.00
#
_symmetry.space_group_name_H-M   'P 1'
#
loop_
_entity.id
_entity.type
_entity.pdbx_description
1 polymer ?
#
loop_
_entity_poly.entity_id
_entity_poly.type
_entity_poly.pdbx_seq_one_letter_code
_entity_poly.pdbx_strand_id
1 'polypeptide(L)'
;MAIRFLTKEQLIAKLRNLAQSGWTKSLRPLNAGGIGNTIDSLLGLTENNLPISDTAQWELKTHRLGSSSLLTLFHMEPEPRSQRVVTNVLLPKYGWPDQIRKGELSFRQTIQAARPSDRGFGISVDEKAEKVI
;
A
#
# COMPACT_ATOMS: atom_id res chain seq x y z
N MET A 1 1.47 -22.25 10.93
CA MET A 1 0.21 -21.97 10.20
C MET A 1 0.42 -22.34 8.74
N ALA A 2 -0.47 -23.12 8.15
CA ALA A 2 -0.35 -23.52 6.75
C ALA A 2 -0.81 -22.39 5.83
N ILE A 3 0.01 -22.03 4.84
CA ILE A 3 -0.37 -21.10 3.77
C ILE A 3 -1.51 -21.74 2.99
N ARG A 4 -2.67 -21.08 2.97
CA ARG A 4 -3.85 -21.58 2.26
C ARG A 4 -3.86 -21.00 0.85
N PHE A 5 -3.57 -21.84 -0.13
CA PHE A 5 -3.68 -21.46 -1.54
C PHE A 5 -5.14 -21.57 -1.99
N LEU A 6 -5.63 -20.53 -2.66
CA LEU A 6 -6.94 -20.53 -3.32
C LEU A 6 -6.74 -20.64 -4.82
N THR A 7 -7.47 -21.53 -5.49
CA THR A 7 -7.55 -21.48 -6.95
C THR A 7 -8.33 -20.24 -7.39
N LYS A 8 -8.19 -19.85 -8.66
CA LYS A 8 -8.96 -18.75 -9.26
C LYS A 8 -10.47 -18.93 -9.06
N GLU A 9 -10.97 -20.14 -9.27
CA GLU A 9 -12.39 -20.48 -9.17
C GLU A 9 -12.87 -20.35 -7.72
N GLN A 10 -12.07 -20.82 -6.76
CA GLN A 10 -12.36 -20.69 -5.34
C GLN A 10 -12.38 -19.22 -4.89
N LEU A 11 -11.41 -18.42 -5.37
CA LEU A 11 -11.35 -16.99 -5.08
C LEU A 11 -12.58 -16.27 -5.64
N ILE A 12 -12.93 -16.50 -6.90
CA ILE A 12 -14.13 -15.91 -7.53
C ILE A 12 -15.40 -16.30 -6.78
N ALA A 13 -15.56 -17.59 -6.43
CA ALA A 13 -16.73 -18.06 -5.69
C ALA A 13 -16.85 -17.39 -4.32
N LYS A 14 -15.74 -17.31 -3.58
CA LYS A 14 -15.71 -16.61 -2.28
C LYS A 14 -16.05 -15.13 -2.40
N LEU A 15 -15.46 -14.42 -3.36
CA LEU A 15 -15.74 -12.99 -3.57
C LEU A 15 -17.21 -12.74 -3.94
N ARG A 16 -17.81 -13.59 -4.77
CA ARG A 16 -19.24 -13.51 -5.10
C ARG A 16 -20.13 -13.74 -3.88
N ASN A 17 -19.81 -14.75 -3.05
CA ASN A 17 -20.54 -15.02 -1.82
C ASN A 17 -20.45 -13.84 -0.84
N LEU A 18 -19.26 -13.22 -0.72
CA LEU A 18 -19.08 -12.02 0.11
C LEU A 18 -19.91 -10.85 -0.41
N ALA A 19 -19.93 -10.62 -1.72
CA ALA A 19 -20.77 -9.57 -2.31
C ALA A 19 -22.26 -9.79 -2.06
N GLN A 20 -22.73 -11.04 -2.11
CA GLN A 20 -24.13 -11.41 -1.83
C GLN A 20 -24.51 -11.30 -0.34
N SER A 21 -23.53 -11.42 0.56
CA SER A 21 -23.75 -11.33 2.01
C SER A 21 -24.07 -9.91 2.49
N GLY A 22 -23.93 -8.90 1.61
CA GLY A 22 -24.26 -7.51 1.92
C GLY A 22 -23.27 -6.86 2.88
N TRP A 23 -23.77 -6.05 3.80
CA TRP A 23 -22.94 -5.28 4.71
C TRP A 23 -22.21 -6.16 5.72
N THR A 24 -20.88 -6.06 5.75
CA THR A 24 -20.03 -6.78 6.71
C THR A 24 -19.37 -5.81 7.68
N LYS A 25 -19.38 -6.17 8.96
CA LYS A 25 -18.70 -5.39 10.01
C LYS A 25 -17.18 -5.41 9.81
N SER A 26 -16.55 -4.24 9.87
CA SER A 26 -15.09 -4.13 9.81
C SER A 26 -14.44 -4.78 11.03
N LEU A 27 -13.40 -5.58 10.80
CA LEU A 27 -12.62 -6.25 11.85
C LEU A 27 -11.54 -5.35 12.46
N ARG A 28 -11.09 -4.33 11.72
CA ARG A 28 -10.09 -3.35 12.15
C ARG A 28 -10.61 -1.93 11.95
N PRO A 29 -11.62 -1.49 12.74
CA PRO A 29 -12.09 -0.11 12.67
C PRO A 29 -10.92 0.85 12.97
N LEU A 30 -10.92 2.03 12.35
CA LEU A 30 -9.90 3.08 12.49
C LEU A 30 -8.56 2.86 11.75
N ASN A 31 -8.32 1.67 11.17
CA ASN A 31 -7.15 1.45 10.31
C ASN A 31 -7.48 1.78 8.85
N ALA A 32 -6.63 2.57 8.17
CA ALA A 32 -6.76 2.85 6.75
C ALA A 32 -6.78 1.57 5.89
N GLY A 33 -6.00 0.55 6.27
CA GLY A 33 -5.99 -0.79 5.68
C GLY A 33 -7.05 -1.74 6.24
N GLY A 34 -7.99 -1.26 7.06
CA GLY A 34 -8.98 -2.11 7.73
C GLY A 34 -9.93 -2.84 6.78
N ILE A 35 -10.17 -2.28 5.58
CA ILE A 35 -10.99 -2.93 4.53
C ILE A 35 -10.29 -4.16 3.94
N GLY A 36 -8.99 -4.07 3.65
CA GLY A 36 -8.19 -5.19 3.12
C GLY A 36 -8.13 -6.31 4.14
N ASN A 37 -7.70 -5.97 5.36
CA ASN A 37 -7.66 -6.89 6.49
C ASN A 37 -8.98 -7.65 6.73
N THR A 38 -10.12 -6.95 6.59
CA THR A 38 -11.44 -7.58 6.75
C THR A 38 -11.70 -8.58 5.64
N ILE A 39 -11.43 -8.22 4.38
CA ILE A 39 -11.61 -9.11 3.23
C ILE A 39 -10.66 -10.31 3.30
N ASP A 40 -9.39 -10.11 3.65
CA ASP A 40 -8.41 -11.20 3.79
C ASP A 40 -8.86 -12.21 4.85
N SER A 41 -9.33 -11.71 6.00
CA SER A 41 -9.86 -12.54 7.07
C SER A 41 -11.09 -13.35 6.62
N LEU A 42 -12.01 -12.74 5.86
CA LEU A 42 -13.21 -13.40 5.33
C LEU A 42 -12.88 -14.42 4.25
N LEU A 43 -11.80 -14.21 3.48
CA LEU A 43 -11.29 -15.17 2.51
C LEU A 43 -10.49 -16.30 3.18
N GLY A 44 -10.11 -16.13 4.45
CA GLY A 44 -9.28 -17.07 5.20
C GLY A 44 -7.81 -16.99 4.82
N LEU A 45 -7.37 -15.82 4.35
CA LEU A 45 -5.98 -15.51 4.03
C LEU A 45 -5.27 -15.04 5.29
N THR A 46 -4.02 -15.46 5.46
CA THR A 46 -3.20 -15.04 6.60
C THR A 46 -2.40 -13.80 6.21
N GLU A 47 -2.62 -12.71 6.94
CA GLU A 47 -1.84 -11.49 6.79
C GLU A 47 -0.34 -11.80 6.93
N ASN A 48 0.45 -11.34 5.97
CA ASN A 48 1.89 -11.45 6.00
C ASN A 48 2.52 -10.20 5.34
N ASN A 49 3.76 -9.89 5.70
CA ASN A 49 4.50 -8.73 5.17
C ASN A 49 5.50 -9.15 4.08
N LEU A 50 5.31 -10.30 3.45
CA LEU A 50 6.20 -10.76 2.40
C LEU A 50 5.83 -10.05 1.09
N PRO A 51 6.80 -9.72 0.23
CA PRO A 51 6.54 -9.15 -1.09
C PRO A 51 6.08 -10.25 -2.07
N ILE A 52 5.06 -11.00 -1.66
CA ILE A 52 4.45 -12.09 -2.42
C ILE A 52 2.95 -11.83 -2.51
N SER A 53 2.32 -12.40 -3.53
CA SER A 53 0.88 -12.29 -3.72
C SER A 53 0.09 -12.97 -2.60
N ASP A 54 -1.05 -12.38 -2.22
CA ASP A 54 -1.96 -12.90 -1.17
C ASP A 54 -2.47 -14.32 -1.43
N THR A 55 -2.67 -14.68 -2.70
CA THR A 55 -3.11 -16.03 -3.13
C THR A 55 -2.01 -16.79 -3.88
N ALA A 56 -0.75 -16.37 -3.69
CA ALA A 56 0.45 -16.79 -4.41
C ALA A 56 0.51 -16.42 -5.91
N GLN A 57 -0.64 -16.33 -6.58
CA GLN A 57 -0.73 -15.92 -7.99
C GLN A 57 -1.41 -14.56 -8.19
N TRP A 58 -2.33 -14.16 -7.31
CA TRP A 58 -3.14 -12.95 -7.43
C TRP A 58 -3.02 -12.07 -6.19
N GLU A 59 -2.71 -10.81 -6.39
CA GLU A 59 -2.73 -9.78 -5.34
C GLU A 59 -4.15 -9.23 -5.18
N LEU A 60 -4.63 -9.13 -3.95
CA LEU A 60 -5.95 -8.60 -3.64
C LEU A 60 -5.83 -7.17 -3.12
N LYS A 61 -6.42 -6.23 -3.86
CA LYS A 61 -6.52 -4.83 -3.43
C LYS A 61 -7.98 -4.45 -3.22
N THR A 62 -8.23 -3.72 -2.15
CA THR A 62 -9.58 -3.27 -1.79
C THR A 62 -9.62 -1.75 -1.81
N HIS A 63 -10.67 -1.20 -2.40
CA HIS A 63 -10.83 0.25 -2.55
C HIS A 63 -12.31 0.62 -2.44
N ARG A 64 -12.61 1.76 -1.81
CA ARG A 64 -13.99 2.22 -1.68
C ARG A 64 -14.46 2.82 -2.99
N LEU A 65 -15.64 2.42 -3.45
CA LEU A 65 -16.28 3.03 -4.61
C LEU A 65 -16.48 4.54 -4.36
N GLY A 66 -16.11 5.37 -5.34
CA GLY A 66 -16.21 6.83 -5.24
C GLY A 66 -15.13 7.51 -4.38
N SER A 67 -14.16 6.77 -3.83
CA SER A 67 -13.03 7.39 -3.15
C SER A 67 -12.09 8.05 -4.16
N SER A 68 -11.63 9.27 -3.85
CA SER A 68 -10.61 10.00 -4.62
C SER A 68 -9.18 9.60 -4.26
N SER A 69 -8.99 8.68 -3.31
CA SER A 69 -7.68 8.20 -2.89
C SER A 69 -7.01 7.38 -4.01
N LEU A 70 -5.68 7.39 -4.01
CA LEU A 70 -4.90 6.52 -4.88
C LEU A 70 -4.94 5.07 -4.37
N LEU A 71 -4.87 4.12 -5.30
CA LEU A 71 -4.69 2.72 -4.98
C LEU A 71 -3.21 2.40 -4.81
N THR A 72 -2.81 2.04 -3.59
CA THR A 72 -1.43 1.58 -3.34
C THR A 72 -1.19 0.22 -3.99
N LEU A 73 -0.26 0.16 -4.94
CA LEU A 73 0.13 -1.09 -5.60
C LEU A 73 1.11 -1.88 -4.72
N PHE A 74 2.26 -1.28 -4.41
CA PHE A 74 3.31 -1.87 -3.57
C PHE A 74 4.14 -0.76 -2.90
N HIS A 75 5.02 -1.15 -1.98
CA HIS A 75 5.99 -0.27 -1.34
C HIS A 75 7.41 -0.71 -1.72
N MET A 76 8.28 0.26 -1.98
CA MET A 76 9.69 0.00 -2.30
C MET A 76 10.57 1.10 -1.71
N GLU A 77 11.64 0.69 -1.03
CA GLU A 77 12.68 1.59 -0.54
C GLU A 77 13.63 1.99 -1.69
N PRO A 78 14.03 3.27 -1.80
CA PRO A 78 15.02 3.70 -2.78
C PRO A 78 16.36 2.98 -2.60
N GLU A 79 17.05 2.77 -3.72
CA GLU A 79 18.43 2.27 -3.70
C GLU A 79 19.45 3.41 -3.52
N PRO A 80 20.60 3.15 -2.88
CA PRO A 80 20.94 1.92 -2.15
C PRO A 80 20.26 1.85 -0.78
N ARG A 81 19.59 0.72 -0.49
CA ARG A 81 18.79 0.53 0.75
C ARG A 81 19.60 0.72 2.04
N SER A 82 20.90 0.42 2.00
CA SER A 82 21.81 0.59 3.15
C SER A 82 21.92 2.04 3.61
N GLN A 83 21.71 3.01 2.71
CA GLN A 83 21.78 4.44 3.04
C GLN A 83 20.52 4.95 3.74
N ARG A 84 19.42 4.18 3.71
CA ARG A 84 18.11 4.56 4.27
C ARG A 84 17.76 6.01 3.95
N VAL A 85 17.81 6.35 2.66
CA VAL A 85 17.75 7.74 2.16
C VAL A 85 16.54 8.48 2.70
N VAL A 86 15.40 7.80 2.86
CA VAL A 86 14.19 8.40 3.42
C VAL A 86 14.41 8.88 4.87
N THR A 87 14.92 8.03 5.77
CA THR A 87 15.08 8.37 7.19
C THR A 87 16.32 9.22 7.46
N ASN A 88 17.39 9.03 6.68
CA ASN A 88 18.68 9.67 6.94
C ASN A 88 18.85 10.99 6.17
N VAL A 89 18.10 11.20 5.09
CA VAL A 89 18.24 12.38 4.23
C VAL A 89 16.92 13.11 4.05
N LEU A 90 15.86 12.44 3.57
CA LEU A 90 14.62 13.13 3.20
C LEU A 90 13.89 13.69 4.41
N LEU A 91 13.66 12.85 5.43
CA LEU A 91 12.95 13.26 6.64
C LEU A 91 13.70 14.35 7.43
N PRO A 92 15.02 14.26 7.69
CA PRO A 92 15.72 15.31 8.45
C PRO A 92 15.84 16.64 7.70
N LYS A 93 16.02 16.61 6.37
CA LYS A 93 16.23 17.83 5.58
C LYS A 93 14.93 18.48 5.10
N TYR A 94 13.90 17.69 4.84
CA TYR A 94 12.67 18.16 4.20
C TYR A 94 11.39 17.79 4.96
N GLY A 95 11.50 17.09 6.09
CA GLY A 95 10.37 16.81 6.97
C GLY A 95 9.82 18.07 7.64
N TRP A 96 8.61 17.96 8.18
CA TRP A 96 7.94 19.00 8.96
C TRP A 96 7.28 18.38 10.20
N PRO A 97 7.05 19.13 11.28
CA PRO A 97 6.39 18.59 12.48
C PRO A 97 5.09 17.86 12.15
N ASP A 98 4.93 16.64 12.66
CA ASP A 98 3.69 15.87 12.51
C ASP A 98 2.55 16.56 13.27
N GLN A 99 1.38 16.63 12.64
CA GLN A 99 0.23 17.36 13.17
C GLN A 99 -0.39 16.66 14.40
N ILE A 100 -0.19 15.35 14.55
CA ILE A 100 -0.81 14.53 15.59
C ILE A 100 0.25 14.11 16.61
N ARG A 101 1.43 13.70 16.14
CA ARG A 101 2.50 13.14 16.97
C ARG A 101 3.52 14.22 17.35
N LYS A 102 3.39 14.74 18.58
CA LYS A 102 4.30 15.74 19.12
C LYS A 102 5.74 15.23 19.14
N GLY A 103 6.67 16.04 18.64
CA GLY A 103 8.10 15.72 18.59
C GLY A 103 8.53 14.86 17.40
N GLU A 104 7.59 14.44 16.55
CA GLU A 104 7.90 13.71 15.32
C GLU A 104 7.91 14.62 14.09
N LEU A 105 8.72 14.25 13.09
CA LEU A 105 8.65 14.83 11.76
C LEU A 105 7.85 13.91 10.83
N SER A 106 7.24 14.53 9.83
CA SER A 106 6.52 13.91 8.74
C SER A 106 7.14 14.31 7.42
N PHE A 107 7.22 13.36 6.50
CA PHE A 107 7.54 13.60 5.10
C PHE A 107 6.53 12.82 4.24
N ARG A 108 5.52 13.51 3.72
CA ARG A 108 4.39 12.93 2.98
C ARG A 108 4.13 13.72 1.69
N GLN A 109 4.47 13.15 0.54
CA GLN A 109 4.28 13.80 -0.76
C GLN A 109 3.72 12.82 -1.79
N THR A 110 2.82 13.30 -2.64
CA THR A 110 2.47 12.63 -3.90
C THR A 110 3.26 13.32 -5.01
N ILE A 111 4.20 12.61 -5.61
CA ILE A 111 5.08 13.09 -6.67
C ILE A 111 4.74 12.40 -7.99
N GLN A 112 5.00 13.07 -9.11
CA GLN A 112 4.70 12.57 -10.45
C GLN A 112 5.75 13.06 -11.45
N ALA A 113 5.78 12.45 -12.64
CA ALA A 113 6.75 12.81 -13.67
C ALA A 113 6.37 14.09 -14.45
N ALA A 114 5.08 14.38 -14.60
CA ALA A 114 4.61 15.48 -15.43
C ALA A 114 4.96 16.88 -14.88
N ARG A 115 5.01 17.02 -13.55
CA ARG A 115 5.34 18.28 -12.88
C ARG A 115 5.82 18.03 -11.44
N PRO A 116 6.73 18.88 -10.92
CA PRO A 116 7.10 18.86 -9.52
C PRO A 116 5.91 19.11 -8.59
N SER A 117 6.02 18.60 -7.36
CA SER A 117 5.15 18.97 -6.25
C SER A 117 5.32 20.44 -5.88
N ASP A 118 4.42 20.94 -5.06
CA ASP A 118 4.52 22.25 -4.39
C ASP A 118 5.80 22.42 -3.57
N ARG A 119 6.49 21.33 -3.26
CA ARG A 119 7.78 21.31 -2.54
C ARG A 119 8.97 21.02 -3.45
N GLY A 120 8.77 21.01 -4.77
CA GLY A 120 9.83 20.86 -5.77
C GLY A 120 10.27 19.42 -6.04
N PHE A 121 9.60 18.41 -5.48
CA PHE A 121 9.93 17.00 -5.75
C PHE A 121 9.20 16.50 -6.99
N GLY A 122 9.90 15.80 -7.88
CA GLY A 122 9.34 15.16 -9.07
C GLY A 122 9.93 13.78 -9.27
N ILE A 123 9.51 13.11 -10.33
CA ILE A 123 10.09 11.85 -10.79
C ILE A 123 10.64 12.04 -12.20
N SER A 124 11.79 11.46 -12.50
CA SER A 124 12.31 11.27 -13.84
C SER A 124 12.55 9.78 -14.08
N VAL A 125 12.23 9.30 -15.29
CA VAL A 125 12.53 7.93 -15.70
C VAL A 125 13.72 7.96 -16.64
N ASP A 126 14.81 7.29 -16.23
CA ASP A 126 15.97 7.05 -17.09
C ASP A 126 15.86 5.63 -17.65
N GLU A 127 15.33 5.53 -18.87
CA GLU A 127 15.14 4.24 -19.54
C GLU A 127 16.47 3.55 -19.87
N LYS A 128 17.54 4.31 -20.13
CA LYS A 128 18.84 3.73 -20.50
C LYS A 128 19.53 3.10 -19.29
N ALA A 129 19.39 3.75 -18.12
CA ALA A 129 19.93 3.24 -16.87
C ALA A 129 18.97 2.32 -16.12
N GLU A 130 17.75 2.11 -16.63
CA GLU A 130 16.65 1.37 -16.00
C GLU A 130 16.32 1.89 -14.58
N LYS A 131 16.23 3.22 -14.43
CA LYS A 131 16.07 3.88 -13.12
C LYS A 131 14.89 4.84 -13.06
N VAL A 132 14.33 4.94 -11.87
CA VAL A 132 13.40 6.01 -11.46
C VAL A 132 14.17 6.91 -10.49
N ILE A 133 14.26 8.20 -10.81
CA ILE A 133 15.04 9.22 -10.11
C ILE A 133 14.11 10.28 -9.53
#